data_AF-A0A1Y6KH07-F1
#
_entry.id   AF-A0A1Y6KH07-F1
#
_cell.length_a   1.000
_cell.length_b   1.000
_cell.length_c   1.000
_cell.angle_alpha   90.00
_cell.angle_beta   90.00
_cell.angle_gamma   90.00
#
_symmetry.space_group_name_H-M   'P 1'
#
loop_
_entity.id
_entity.type
_entity.pdbx_description
1 polymer ?
#
loop_
_entity_poly.entity_id
_entity_poly.type
_entity_poly.pdbx_seq_one_letter_code
_entity_poly.pdbx_strand_id
1 'polypeptide(L)' 'MSDHRNILYFLLGILSAAVIVLGYNLYQAKRQPTGVQINLGPNGLKIEGK' A
#
# COMPACT_ATOMS: atom_id res chain seq x y z
N MET A 1 -19.59 13.11 34.05
CA MET A 1 -18.18 12.96 33.61
C MET A 1 -18.05 11.63 32.87
N SER A 2 -18.62 11.55 31.66
CA SER A 2 -18.82 10.28 30.95
C SER A 2 -18.54 10.33 29.44
N ASP A 3 -18.40 11.53 28.85
CA ASP A 3 -18.35 11.68 27.38
C ASP A 3 -16.96 11.49 26.75
N HIS A 4 -15.87 11.62 27.52
CA HIS A 4 -14.50 11.56 26.98
C HIS A 4 -14.08 10.15 26.52
N ARG A 5 -14.65 9.10 27.12
CA ARG A 5 -14.30 7.71 26.75
C ARG A 5 -14.84 7.35 25.38
N ASN A 6 -16.08 7.77 25.07
CA ASN A 6 -16.68 7.51 23.76
C ASN A 6 -15.91 8.21 22.63
N ILE A 7 -15.47 9.44 22.87
CA ILE A 7 -14.64 10.19 21.91
C ILE A 7 -13.30 9.47 21.67
N LEU A 8 -12.67 8.94 22.72
CA LEU A 8 -11.42 8.20 22.60
C LEU A 8 -11.60 6.94 21.73
N TYR A 9 -12.66 6.17 21.96
CA TYR A 9 -12.95 4.98 21.16
C TYR A 9 -13.30 5.32 19.71
N PHE A 10 -14.02 6.43 19.49
CA PHE A 10 -14.31 6.93 18.15
C PHE A 10 -13.03 7.31 17.40
N LEU A 11 -12.14 8.06 18.06
CA LEU A 11 -10.85 8.45 17.51
C LEU A 11 -9.98 7.23 17.19
N LEU A 12 -9.98 6.23 18.08
CA LEU A 12 -9.24 4.97 17.89
C LEU A 12 -9.79 4.17 16.70
N GLY A 13 -11.11 4.15 16.51
CA GLY A 13 -11.75 3.52 15.35
C GLY A 13 -11.34 4.19 14.04
N ILE A 14 -11.38 5.53 13.99
CA ILE A 14 -10.93 6.30 12.83
C ILE A 14 -9.45 6.06 12.54
N LEU A 15 -8.60 6.07 13.56
CA LEU A 15 -7.17 5.85 13.41
C LEU A 15 -6.88 4.46 12.85
N SER A 16 -7.57 3.44 13.35
CA SER A 16 -7.44 2.07 12.88
C SER A 16 -7.87 1.92 11.41
N ALA A 17 -9.00 2.53 11.04
CA ALA A 17 -9.47 2.54 9.65
C ALA A 17 -8.48 3.24 8.71
N ALA A 18 -7.91 4.37 9.13
CA ALA A 18 -6.90 5.10 8.35
C ALA A 18 -5.64 4.24 8.12
N VAL A 19 -5.15 3.54 9.14
CA VAL A 19 -3.99 2.64 9.02
C VAL A 19 -4.29 1.48 8.07
N ILE A 20 -5.49 0.89 8.12
CA ILE A 20 -5.89 -0.20 7.21
C ILE A 20 -5.88 0.29 5.76
N VAL A 21 -6.50 1.44 5.48
CA VAL A 21 -6.58 2.01 4.12
C VAL A 21 -5.19 2.36 3.58
N LEU A 22 -4.36 3.03 4.39
CA LEU A 22 -2.99 3.37 4.00
C LEU A 22 -2.12 2.13 3.82
N GLY A 23 -2.25 1.15 4.71
CA GLY A 23 -1.56 -0.14 4.61
C GLY A 23 -1.94 -0.89 3.35
N TYR A 24 -3.23 -0.92 2.99
CA TYR A 24 -3.70 -1.52 1.76
C TYR A 24 -3.19 -0.77 0.52
N ASN A 25 -3.25 0.56 0.52
CA ASN A 25 -2.72 1.38 -0.57
C ASN A 25 -1.21 1.14 -0.76
N LEU A 26 -0.43 1.15 0.33
CA LEU A 26 1.01 0.90 0.30
C LEU A 26 1.32 -0.54 -0.13
N TYR A 27 0.54 -1.52 0.30
CA TYR A 27 0.65 -2.91 -0.12
C TYR A 27 0.39 -3.03 -1.62
N GLN A 28 -0.64 -2.39 -2.15
CA GLN A 28 -0.92 -2.36 -3.58
C GLN A 28 0.17 -1.61 -4.37
N ALA A 29 0.69 -0.50 -3.85
CA ALA A 29 1.79 0.24 -4.47
C ALA A 29 3.09 -0.57 -4.51
N LYS A 30 3.38 -1.35 -3.47
CA LYS A 30 4.52 -2.29 -3.45
C LYS A 30 4.26 -3.55 -4.27
N ARG A 31 3.00 -3.92 -4.46
CA ARG A 31 2.56 -5.07 -5.26
C ARG A 31 2.32 -4.75 -6.72
N GLN A 32 2.26 -3.48 -7.10
CA GLN A 32 2.61 -3.10 -8.45
C GLN A 32 4.03 -3.61 -8.62
N PRO A 33 4.22 -4.74 -9.32
CA PRO A 33 5.56 -5.13 -9.63
C PRO A 33 6.07 -3.92 -10.42
N THR A 34 7.28 -3.48 -10.13
CA THR A 34 8.13 -2.97 -11.19
C THR A 34 8.21 -4.13 -12.17
N GLY A 35 7.15 -4.30 -12.98
CA GLY A 35 7.03 -5.35 -13.96
C GLY A 35 8.30 -5.18 -14.74
N VAL A 36 9.14 -6.21 -14.70
CA VAL A 36 10.37 -6.24 -15.48
C VAL A 36 9.98 -5.65 -16.82
N GLN A 37 10.53 -4.49 -17.16
CA GLN A 37 10.21 -3.85 -18.42
C GLN A 37 10.83 -4.76 -19.45
N ILE A 38 10.06 -5.76 -19.87
CA ILE A 38 10.41 -6.62 -20.97
C ILE A 38 10.27 -5.71 -22.18
N ASN A 39 11.30 -4.91 -22.44
CA ASN A 39 11.44 -4.25 -23.71
C ASN A 39 11.76 -5.36 -24.70
N LEU A 40 10.71 -5.88 -25.35
CA LEU A 40 10.84 -6.75 -26.50
C LEU A 40 11.42 -5.92 -27.65
N GLY A 41 12.75 -5.76 -27.65
CA GLY A 41 13.47 -5.28 -28.81
C GLY A 41 13.40 -6.34 -29.93
N PRO A 42 13.59 -5.96 -31.20
CA PRO A 42 13.54 -6.88 -32.34
C PRO A 42 14.52 -8.08 -32.26
N ASN A 43 15.45 -8.08 -31.30
CA ASN A 43 16.46 -9.12 -31.08
C ASN A 43 16.26 -9.94 -29.78
N GLY A 44 15.10 -9.88 -29.12
CA GLY A 44 14.75 -10.78 -28.01
C GLY A 44 15.04 -10.28 -26.58
N LEU A 45 14.68 -11.12 -25.60
CA LEU A 45 14.59 -10.84 -24.15
C LEU A 45 15.97 -10.60 -23.51
N LYS A 46 16.29 -9.36 -23.10
CA LYS A 46 17.46 -9.07 -22.24
C LYS A 46 16.99 -8.86 -20.80
N ILE A 47 17.41 -9.76 -19.91
CA ILE A 47 17.26 -9.60 -18.46
C ILE A 47 18.56 -9.00 -17.95
N GLU A 48 18.58 -7.68 -17.73
CA GLU A 48 19.67 -7.04 -16.99
C GLU A 48 19.33 -7.12 -15.49
N GLY A 49 19.96 -8.06 -14.79
CA GLY A 49 19.97 -8.13 -13.33
C GLY A 49 21.15 -7.31 -12.79
N LYS A 50 20.88 -6.51 -11.75
CA LYS A 50 21.93 -5.87 -10.94
C LYS A 50 22.57 -6.89 -10.01
#